data_AF-A0A8D5U8E6-F1
#
_entry.id   AF-A0A8D5U8E6-F1
#
_cell.length_a   1.000
_cell.length_b   1.000
_cell.length_c   1.000
_cell.angle_alpha   90.00
_cell.angle_beta   90.00
_cell.angle_gamma   90.00
#
_symmetry.space_group_name_H-M   'P 1'
#
loop_
_entity.id
_entity.type
_entity.pdbx_description
1 polymer ?
#
loop_
_entity_poly.entity_id
_entity_poly.type
_entity_poly.pdbx_seq_one_letter_code
_entity_poly.pdbx_strand_id
1 'polypeptide(L)'
;MAVGEASLSSLISAISAAVGANITLTTQQEQCLKYGLRKYYQLFVQRSNQKYGVYPALASSDRVLKEASNSPEKIFRQGIVVQTTDTGEWYYIGGISKYWTYGNLIVYRGGSRATSQGKLTRGLIDSFVEKTGGLGVVPLYKQRVWPIWYNSERKVPQVWYNPPLLQDCQGRSSLLWDSLSSIEVAYYVAVVSEAPRLLFEILSRGGSLTYSREGDYSLSAAAKDYIDSASDTYPFIYFATATALTVAQALNLKDYPSFTFNAPTAEALSECNDIMPPGACALLGVHDLVNFNDINIGAPVFSVISCGDSCSQFGLIGFVSGYSAVSLKELKVQPLYLNVIPPPSSFTSAAIKEWAGRVGITDLLQKLLEAGEKFRKAVSALSTTFPWFIATAASLYVAWVEVSYEEGLKEAEERAKELKEIYEKVVNELAGKQPPMTEKRSYKKWYKYKTVVEKCVQEVMVDDPGATYEELADETELCIEYSHVEAYPRF
;
A
#
# COMPACT_ATOMS: atom_id res chain seq x y z
N MET A 1 -23.49 17.68 -15.94
CA MET A 1 -22.36 18.61 -15.72
C MET A 1 -21.26 18.24 -16.71
N ALA A 2 -20.66 19.22 -17.38
CA ALA A 2 -19.87 18.99 -18.59
C ALA A 2 -18.58 18.20 -18.31
N VAL A 3 -18.55 16.96 -18.80
CA VAL A 3 -17.35 16.14 -18.94
C VAL A 3 -16.58 16.73 -20.13
N GLY A 4 -15.40 17.30 -19.90
CA GLY A 4 -14.44 17.58 -20.98
C GLY A 4 -13.68 18.92 -21.04
N GLU A 5 -13.90 19.90 -20.15
CA GLU A 5 -13.24 21.23 -20.32
C GLU A 5 -12.00 21.49 -19.43
N ALA A 6 -11.73 20.69 -18.39
CA ALA A 6 -10.61 20.95 -17.47
C ALA A 6 -9.30 20.32 -17.97
N SER A 7 -8.35 21.16 -18.38
CA SER A 7 -6.99 20.77 -18.76
C SER A 7 -5.95 21.31 -17.78
N LEU A 8 -4.80 20.65 -17.66
CA LEU A 8 -3.69 21.17 -16.84
C LEU A 8 -3.18 22.51 -17.36
N SER A 9 -3.25 22.75 -18.67
CA SER A 9 -2.94 24.07 -19.24
C SER A 9 -3.87 25.16 -18.71
N SER A 10 -5.18 24.88 -18.61
CA SER A 10 -6.15 25.83 -18.04
C SER A 10 -5.90 26.09 -16.55
N LEU A 11 -5.49 25.06 -15.80
CA LEU A 11 -5.11 25.19 -14.39
C LEU A 11 -3.89 26.09 -14.22
N ILE A 12 -2.86 25.88 -15.04
CA ILE A 12 -1.64 26.70 -15.00
C ILE A 12 -1.92 28.15 -15.40
N SER A 13 -2.79 28.40 -16.37
CA SER A 13 -3.24 29.76 -16.69
C SER A 13 -3.92 30.44 -15.50
N ALA A 14 -4.81 29.73 -14.80
CA ALA A 14 -5.49 30.25 -13.62
C ALA A 14 -4.52 30.51 -12.46
N ILE A 15 -3.54 29.62 -12.24
CA ILE A 15 -2.48 29.81 -11.23
C ILE A 15 -1.62 31.01 -11.60
N SER A 16 -1.18 31.11 -12.86
CA SER A 16 -0.40 32.23 -13.41
C SER A 16 -1.08 33.57 -13.16
N ALA A 17 -2.38 33.65 -13.46
CA ALA A 17 -3.19 34.84 -13.19
C ALA A 17 -3.30 35.15 -11.70
N ALA A 18 -3.46 34.14 -10.85
CA ALA A 18 -3.58 34.31 -9.40
C ALA A 18 -2.28 34.81 -8.74
N VAL A 19 -1.12 34.37 -9.22
CA VAL A 19 0.19 34.77 -8.66
C VAL A 19 0.84 35.93 -9.40
N GLY A 20 0.27 36.38 -10.52
CA GLY A 20 0.82 37.48 -11.34
C GLY A 20 2.14 37.13 -12.03
N ALA A 21 2.35 35.86 -12.40
CA ALA A 21 3.56 35.38 -13.08
C ALA A 21 3.20 34.58 -14.34
N ASN A 22 4.13 34.49 -15.30
CA ASN A 22 3.95 33.67 -16.49
C ASN A 22 4.51 32.27 -16.24
N ILE A 23 3.65 31.32 -15.87
CA ILE A 23 4.05 29.94 -15.61
C ILE A 23 3.84 29.10 -16.87
N THR A 24 4.86 28.37 -17.29
CA THR A 24 4.83 27.58 -18.53
C THR A 24 4.87 26.08 -18.27
N LEU A 25 4.09 25.35 -19.06
CA LEU A 25 4.18 23.89 -19.24
C LEU A 25 4.68 23.62 -20.66
N THR A 26 5.60 22.67 -20.81
CA THR A 26 6.10 22.30 -22.14
C THR A 26 5.45 21.02 -22.63
N THR A 27 5.00 21.03 -23.90
CA THR A 27 4.46 19.85 -24.57
C THR A 27 5.46 18.70 -24.60
N GLN A 28 6.77 19.01 -24.64
CA GLN A 28 7.80 18.00 -24.62
C GLN A 28 7.84 17.24 -23.29
N GLN A 29 7.73 17.94 -22.16
CA GLN A 29 7.77 17.29 -20.85
C GLN A 29 6.49 16.46 -20.62
N GLU A 30 5.34 16.89 -21.16
CA GLU A 30 4.12 16.06 -21.25
C GLU A 30 4.35 14.77 -22.03
N GLN A 31 4.95 14.85 -23.23
CA GLN A 31 5.24 13.70 -24.08
C GLN A 31 6.21 12.73 -23.40
N CYS A 32 7.23 13.24 -22.72
CA CYS A 32 8.16 12.44 -21.94
C CYS A 32 7.43 11.66 -20.83
N LEU A 33 6.50 12.33 -20.12
CA LEU A 33 5.76 11.71 -19.02
C LEU A 33 4.87 10.59 -19.57
N LYS A 34 4.13 10.88 -20.64
CA LYS A 34 3.28 9.91 -21.35
C LYS A 34 4.10 8.71 -21.84
N TYR A 35 5.29 8.93 -22.40
CA TYR A 35 6.18 7.85 -22.82
C TYR A 35 6.58 6.93 -21.65
N GLY A 36 6.94 7.52 -20.49
CA GLY A 36 7.21 6.77 -19.27
C GLY A 36 6.03 5.90 -18.83
N LEU A 37 4.83 6.47 -18.77
CA LEU A 37 3.59 5.76 -18.41
C LEU A 37 3.25 4.62 -19.37
N ARG A 38 3.39 4.85 -20.69
CA ARG A 38 3.18 3.84 -21.74
C ARG A 38 4.10 2.63 -21.56
N LYS A 39 5.37 2.86 -21.20
CA LYS A 39 6.32 1.76 -20.92
C LYS A 39 5.86 0.89 -19.75
N TYR A 40 5.30 1.48 -18.69
CA TYR A 40 4.73 0.72 -17.57
C TYR A 40 3.44 -0.01 -17.94
N TYR A 41 2.60 0.57 -18.80
CA TYR A 41 1.44 -0.13 -19.34
C TYR A 41 1.84 -1.33 -20.21
N GLN A 42 2.94 -1.24 -20.97
CA GLN A 42 3.49 -2.40 -21.68
C GLN A 42 3.93 -3.51 -20.72
N LEU A 43 4.58 -3.16 -19.60
CA LEU A 43 4.95 -4.15 -18.57
C LEU A 43 3.72 -4.85 -17.96
N PHE A 44 2.60 -4.13 -17.81
CA PHE A 44 1.32 -4.70 -17.39
C PHE A 44 0.79 -5.72 -18.40
N VAL A 45 0.69 -5.34 -19.68
CA VAL A 45 0.21 -6.23 -20.75
C VAL A 45 1.09 -7.48 -20.87
N GLN A 46 2.40 -7.32 -20.69
CA GLN A 46 3.38 -8.43 -20.69
C GLN A 46 3.39 -9.25 -19.40
N ARG A 47 2.57 -8.88 -18.39
CA ARG A 47 2.53 -9.51 -17.06
C ARG A 47 3.90 -9.54 -16.36
N SER A 48 4.74 -8.54 -16.60
CA SER A 48 6.06 -8.42 -15.95
C SER A 48 5.91 -8.00 -14.50
N ASN A 49 6.73 -8.57 -13.60
CA ASN A 49 6.79 -8.14 -12.19
C ASN A 49 7.47 -6.78 -12.02
N GLN A 50 8.21 -6.30 -13.02
CA GLN A 50 8.84 -4.96 -12.99
C GLN A 50 7.80 -3.83 -12.92
N LYS A 51 6.54 -4.11 -13.29
CA LYS A 51 5.44 -3.13 -13.18
C LYS A 51 5.24 -2.63 -11.74
N TYR A 52 5.44 -3.51 -10.75
CA TYR A 52 5.43 -3.15 -9.34
C TYR A 52 6.69 -2.40 -8.92
N GLY A 53 7.44 -1.78 -9.82
CA GLY A 53 8.29 -0.64 -9.46
C GLY A 53 7.44 0.61 -9.24
N VAL A 54 6.41 0.83 -10.08
CA VAL A 54 5.60 2.06 -10.09
C VAL A 54 4.25 1.89 -9.42
N TYR A 55 3.69 0.66 -9.42
CA TYR A 55 2.39 0.44 -8.84
C TYR A 55 2.42 0.71 -7.34
N PRO A 56 1.47 1.47 -6.81
CA PRO A 56 1.46 1.81 -5.39
C PRO A 56 1.08 0.58 -4.58
N ALA A 57 1.47 0.59 -3.32
CA ALA A 57 0.97 -0.35 -2.33
C ALA A 57 -0.31 0.20 -1.69
N LEU A 58 -1.25 -0.68 -1.39
CA LEU A 58 -2.42 -0.37 -0.57
C LEU A 58 -2.16 -0.82 0.86
N ALA A 59 -2.54 0.00 1.83
CA ALA A 59 -2.34 -0.29 3.24
C ALA A 59 -3.60 -0.06 4.08
N SER A 60 -3.75 -0.86 5.14
CA SER A 60 -4.77 -0.72 6.19
C SER A 60 -4.19 -1.23 7.51
N SER A 61 -4.73 -0.78 8.65
CA SER A 61 -4.60 -1.56 9.88
C SER A 61 -5.62 -2.71 9.89
N ASP A 62 -5.28 -3.82 10.53
CA ASP A 62 -6.23 -4.89 10.85
C ASP A 62 -7.34 -4.44 11.80
N ARG A 63 -7.13 -3.35 12.58
CA ARG A 63 -8.11 -2.75 13.48
C ARG A 63 -8.31 -1.27 13.21
N VAL A 64 -9.56 -0.84 13.17
CA VAL A 64 -9.96 0.55 12.88
C VAL A 64 -10.92 1.09 13.94
N LEU A 65 -11.06 2.41 14.01
CA LEU A 65 -12.07 3.04 14.84
C LEU A 65 -13.47 2.75 14.28
N LYS A 66 -14.46 2.67 15.17
CA LYS A 66 -15.89 2.52 14.82
C LYS A 66 -16.34 3.51 13.74
N GLU A 67 -15.90 4.75 13.82
CA GLU A 67 -16.23 5.82 12.87
C GLU A 67 -15.68 5.63 11.45
N ALA A 68 -14.72 4.70 11.28
CA ALA A 68 -14.22 4.27 9.98
C ALA A 68 -14.93 3.03 9.43
N SER A 69 -15.79 2.39 10.23
CA SER A 69 -16.58 1.25 9.80
C SER A 69 -17.38 1.61 8.55
N ASN A 70 -17.10 0.91 7.45
CA ASN A 70 -17.71 1.10 6.13
C ASN A 70 -17.31 2.37 5.35
N SER A 71 -16.26 3.10 5.76
CA SER A 71 -15.72 4.22 4.98
C SER A 71 -14.37 3.84 4.37
N PRO A 72 -14.29 3.48 3.08
CA PRO A 72 -13.03 3.14 2.42
C PRO A 72 -11.96 4.23 2.59
N GLU A 73 -12.35 5.51 2.49
CA GLU A 73 -11.42 6.64 2.64
C GLU A 73 -10.87 6.84 4.05
N LYS A 74 -11.48 6.20 5.06
CA LYS A 74 -10.98 6.19 6.43
C LYS A 74 -10.10 4.97 6.72
N ILE A 75 -10.31 3.87 5.99
CA ILE A 75 -9.63 2.60 6.21
C ILE A 75 -8.34 2.49 5.38
N PHE A 76 -8.38 2.86 4.10
CA PHE A 76 -7.29 2.53 3.18
C PHE A 76 -6.37 3.71 2.90
N ARG A 77 -5.09 3.43 2.70
CA ARG A 77 -4.06 4.41 2.30
C ARG A 77 -3.20 3.85 1.18
N GLN A 78 -2.48 4.74 0.48
CA GLN A 78 -1.55 4.38 -0.59
C GLN A 78 -0.10 4.49 -0.09
N GLY A 79 0.84 3.93 -0.83
CA GLY A 79 2.26 4.06 -0.52
C GLY A 79 3.13 3.32 -1.52
N ILE A 80 4.34 3.01 -1.09
CA ILE A 80 5.25 2.10 -1.76
C ILE A 80 5.78 1.09 -0.76
N VAL A 81 6.26 -0.04 -1.29
CA VAL A 81 7.09 -0.96 -0.53
C VAL A 81 8.47 -0.99 -1.13
N VAL A 82 9.48 -0.83 -0.27
CA VAL A 82 10.88 -0.81 -0.66
C VAL A 82 11.65 -1.87 0.09
N GLN A 83 12.57 -2.54 -0.60
CA GLN A 83 13.61 -3.33 0.02
C GLN A 83 14.88 -2.50 0.09
N THR A 84 15.50 -2.42 1.25
CA THR A 84 16.77 -1.72 1.37
C THR A 84 17.85 -2.44 0.58
N THR A 85 18.65 -1.69 -0.17
CA THR A 85 19.70 -2.25 -1.02
C THR A 85 20.93 -2.72 -0.23
N ASP A 86 21.10 -2.27 1.01
CA ASP A 86 22.23 -2.59 1.88
C ASP A 86 21.96 -3.74 2.85
N THR A 87 20.77 -3.78 3.47
CA THR A 87 20.40 -4.78 4.49
C THR A 87 19.35 -5.79 4.02
N GLY A 88 18.64 -5.51 2.93
CA GLY A 88 17.56 -6.36 2.43
C GLY A 88 16.27 -6.30 3.27
N GLU A 89 16.16 -5.34 4.18
CA GLU A 89 14.98 -5.11 5.02
C GLU A 89 13.85 -4.44 4.24
N TRP A 90 12.60 -4.78 4.58
CA TRP A 90 11.43 -4.24 3.91
C TRP A 90 10.84 -3.08 4.68
N TYR A 91 10.42 -2.04 3.97
CA TYR A 91 9.75 -0.87 4.53
C TYR A 91 8.53 -0.50 3.70
N TYR A 92 7.45 -0.15 4.37
CA TYR A 92 6.36 0.63 3.80
C TYR A 92 6.69 2.11 3.97
N ILE A 93 6.54 2.90 2.91
CA ILE A 93 6.59 4.36 2.96
C ILE A 93 5.30 4.86 2.32
N GLY A 94 4.45 5.54 3.09
CA GLY A 94 3.13 5.91 2.61
C GLY A 94 2.20 6.46 3.69
N GLY A 95 0.91 6.48 3.38
CA GLY A 95 -0.13 7.06 4.21
C GLY A 95 -0.46 6.23 5.44
N ILE A 96 -0.68 6.90 6.56
CA ILE A 96 -1.15 6.37 7.83
C ILE A 96 -2.49 7.03 8.13
N SER A 97 -3.54 6.23 8.34
CA SER A 97 -4.85 6.78 8.65
C SER A 97 -4.99 7.08 10.14
N LYS A 98 -5.54 8.25 10.47
CA LYS A 98 -5.93 8.62 11.83
C LYS A 98 -7.04 7.74 12.42
N TYR A 99 -7.64 6.88 11.62
CA TYR A 99 -8.67 5.95 12.06
C TYR A 99 -8.14 4.54 12.32
N TRP A 100 -6.86 4.29 12.10
CA TRP A 100 -6.22 3.05 12.51
C TRP A 100 -6.02 3.01 14.03
N THR A 101 -5.99 1.81 14.62
CA THR A 101 -5.90 1.63 16.07
C THR A 101 -4.80 0.63 16.45
N TYR A 102 -4.87 0.10 17.68
CA TYR A 102 -4.00 -0.96 18.18
C TYR A 102 -4.10 -2.21 17.30
N GLY A 103 -3.14 -2.42 16.41
CA GLY A 103 -3.28 -3.42 15.36
C GLY A 103 -2.06 -3.51 14.45
N ASN A 104 -1.96 -4.57 13.67
CA ASN A 104 -0.91 -4.69 12.66
C ASN A 104 -1.24 -3.81 11.45
N LEU A 105 -0.20 -3.20 10.88
CA LEU A 105 -0.28 -2.65 9.53
C LEU A 105 -0.25 -3.80 8.54
N ILE A 106 -1.20 -3.83 7.61
CA ILE A 106 -1.23 -4.76 6.49
C ILE A 106 -0.99 -3.98 5.20
N VAL A 107 -0.04 -4.44 4.39
CA VAL A 107 0.34 -3.80 3.13
C VAL A 107 0.24 -4.80 1.98
N TYR A 108 -0.43 -4.40 0.91
CA TYR A 108 -0.68 -5.21 -0.28
C TYR A 108 -0.02 -4.58 -1.51
N ARG A 109 0.66 -5.41 -2.31
CA ARG A 109 1.23 -5.01 -3.61
C ARG A 109 1.34 -6.22 -4.53
N GLY A 110 0.63 -6.18 -5.66
CA GLY A 110 0.67 -7.24 -6.67
C GLY A 110 0.17 -8.58 -6.17
N GLY A 111 -0.92 -8.59 -5.40
CA GLY A 111 -1.47 -9.83 -4.82
C GLY A 111 -0.58 -10.46 -3.73
N SER A 112 0.44 -9.73 -3.25
CA SER A 112 1.30 -10.13 -2.13
C SER A 112 1.03 -9.24 -0.92
N ARG A 113 1.16 -9.82 0.27
CA ARG A 113 0.93 -9.14 1.55
C ARG A 113 2.21 -9.08 2.38
N ALA A 114 2.38 -8.01 3.14
CA ALA A 114 3.34 -7.88 4.22
C ALA A 114 2.66 -7.22 5.41
N THR A 115 3.23 -7.40 6.60
CA THR A 115 2.69 -6.86 7.85
C THR A 115 3.76 -6.07 8.61
N SER A 116 3.39 -5.24 9.58
CA SER A 116 4.35 -4.67 10.53
C SER A 116 4.99 -5.74 11.40
N GLN A 117 6.15 -5.44 12.00
CA GLN A 117 6.86 -6.34 12.92
C GLN A 117 6.23 -6.28 14.34
N GLY A 118 4.95 -6.66 14.44
CA GLY A 118 4.11 -6.53 15.62
C GLY A 118 3.08 -5.40 15.50
N LYS A 119 2.24 -5.27 16.54
CA LYS A 119 1.14 -4.30 16.54
C LYS A 119 1.66 -2.87 16.66
N LEU A 120 1.13 -2.01 15.80
CA LEU A 120 1.22 -0.56 15.94
C LEU A 120 0.24 -0.11 17.01
N THR A 121 0.60 0.92 17.76
CA THR A 121 -0.23 1.42 18.86
C THR A 121 -0.87 2.74 18.48
N ARG A 122 -1.95 3.08 19.19
CA ARG A 122 -2.70 4.31 18.89
C ARG A 122 -1.83 5.56 19.04
N GLY A 123 -1.03 5.63 20.10
CA GLY A 123 -0.12 6.76 20.31
C GLY A 123 0.93 6.93 19.21
N LEU A 124 1.42 5.81 18.63
CA LEU A 124 2.33 5.86 17.49
C LEU A 124 1.62 6.38 16.22
N ILE A 125 0.40 5.90 15.96
CA ILE A 125 -0.42 6.34 14.81
C ILE A 125 -0.74 7.84 14.92
N ASP A 126 -1.20 8.30 16.08
CA ASP A 126 -1.50 9.71 16.32
C ASP A 126 -0.24 10.57 16.13
N SER A 127 0.93 10.10 16.61
CA SER A 127 2.20 10.81 16.41
C SER A 127 2.57 10.96 14.93
N PHE A 128 2.34 9.94 14.09
CA PHE A 128 2.53 10.08 12.63
C PHE A 128 1.58 11.15 12.06
N VAL A 129 0.29 11.07 12.40
CA VAL A 129 -0.73 12.00 11.89
C VAL A 129 -0.42 13.43 12.28
N GLU A 130 -0.07 13.67 13.54
CA GLU A 130 0.24 15.01 14.06
C GLU A 130 1.50 15.61 13.45
N LYS A 131 2.55 14.81 13.26
CA LYS A 131 3.86 15.30 12.79
C LYS A 131 3.91 15.51 11.28
N THR A 132 3.23 14.69 10.50
CA THR A 132 3.41 14.66 9.03
C THR A 132 2.11 14.79 8.23
N GLY A 133 0.96 14.94 8.92
CA GLY A 133 -0.35 14.88 8.27
C GLY A 133 -0.77 13.44 7.88
N GLY A 134 -0.06 12.43 8.39
CA GLY A 134 -0.35 11.03 8.11
C GLY A 134 0.52 10.42 7.02
N LEU A 135 1.76 10.86 6.84
CA LEU A 135 2.79 10.14 6.09
C LEU A 135 3.76 9.44 7.06
N GLY A 136 4.08 8.17 6.82
CA GLY A 136 4.96 7.41 7.70
C GLY A 136 5.90 6.45 6.97
N VAL A 137 6.82 5.89 7.74
CA VAL A 137 7.66 4.75 7.33
C VAL A 137 7.58 3.67 8.40
N VAL A 138 7.29 2.44 7.97
CA VAL A 138 7.08 1.29 8.86
C VAL A 138 7.92 0.11 8.38
N PRO A 139 8.83 -0.44 9.19
CA PRO A 139 9.52 -1.70 8.90
C PRO A 139 8.51 -2.84 8.78
N LEU A 140 8.68 -3.67 7.76
CA LEU A 140 7.77 -4.76 7.45
C LEU A 140 8.39 -6.12 7.75
N TYR A 141 7.52 -7.04 8.11
CA TYR A 141 7.72 -8.47 8.03
C TYR A 141 6.96 -8.99 6.79
N LYS A 142 7.70 -9.50 5.82
CA LYS A 142 7.13 -10.20 4.66
C LYS A 142 7.25 -11.70 4.90
N GLN A 143 6.11 -12.35 5.11
CA GLN A 143 6.07 -13.80 5.25
C GLN A 143 6.53 -14.45 3.92
N ARG A 144 7.39 -15.46 4.00
CA ARG A 144 7.89 -16.21 2.82
C ARG A 144 6.86 -17.19 2.24
N VAL A 145 5.61 -17.13 2.67
CA VAL A 145 4.66 -18.21 2.43
C VAL A 145 3.88 -17.97 1.14
N TRP A 146 3.79 -19.05 0.36
CA TRP A 146 3.08 -19.11 -0.91
C TRP A 146 1.58 -19.11 -0.64
N PRO A 147 0.81 -18.09 -1.03
CA PRO A 147 -0.64 -18.17 -0.88
C PRO A 147 -1.17 -19.33 -1.75
N ILE A 148 -1.78 -20.34 -1.14
CA ILE A 148 -2.46 -21.43 -1.85
C ILE A 148 -3.76 -20.92 -2.49
N TRP A 149 -4.33 -19.85 -1.94
CA TRP A 149 -5.66 -19.32 -2.27
C TRP A 149 -5.77 -18.57 -3.61
N TYR A 150 -4.66 -18.27 -4.30
CA TYR A 150 -4.75 -17.68 -5.63
C TYR A 150 -4.38 -18.68 -6.70
N ASN A 151 -5.44 -19.06 -7.45
CA ASN A 151 -5.45 -19.57 -8.81
C ASN A 151 -4.03 -19.83 -9.36
N SER A 152 -3.65 -21.10 -9.55
CA SER A 152 -2.27 -21.55 -9.89
C SER A 152 -1.61 -20.88 -11.12
N GLU A 153 -2.32 -19.98 -11.79
CA GLU A 153 -1.85 -19.10 -12.86
C GLU A 153 -1.35 -17.72 -12.38
N ARG A 154 -1.75 -17.22 -11.20
CA ARG A 154 -1.23 -15.97 -10.60
C ARG A 154 0.06 -16.26 -9.85
N LYS A 155 1.19 -16.07 -10.53
CA LYS A 155 2.51 -16.01 -9.88
C LYS A 155 2.56 -14.77 -9.00
N VAL A 156 2.29 -14.93 -7.71
CA VAL A 156 2.54 -13.91 -6.69
C VAL A 156 4.00 -13.45 -6.84
N PRO A 157 4.26 -12.13 -7.01
CA PRO A 157 5.61 -11.64 -7.27
C PRO A 157 6.54 -11.98 -6.10
N GLN A 158 7.49 -12.89 -6.35
CA GLN A 158 8.52 -13.21 -5.35
C GLN A 158 9.44 -12.02 -5.05
N VAL A 159 9.46 -11.03 -5.95
CA VAL A 159 10.28 -9.82 -5.85
C VAL A 159 9.37 -8.61 -6.07
N TRP A 160 9.35 -7.70 -5.09
CA TRP A 160 8.85 -6.35 -5.30
C TRP A 160 10.00 -5.49 -5.80
N TYR A 161 9.77 -4.73 -6.87
CA TYR A 161 10.77 -3.82 -7.40
C TYR A 161 10.69 -2.50 -6.65
N ASN A 162 11.83 -1.97 -6.25
CA ASN A 162 11.89 -0.59 -5.78
C ASN A 162 11.48 0.35 -6.92
N PRO A 163 10.73 1.43 -6.64
CA PRO A 163 10.48 2.45 -7.65
C PRO A 163 11.80 3.05 -8.13
N PRO A 164 11.95 3.38 -9.43
CA PRO A 164 13.06 4.21 -9.85
C PRO A 164 12.94 5.59 -9.19
N LEU A 165 14.02 6.10 -8.61
CA LEU A 165 14.08 7.51 -8.18
C LEU A 165 14.35 8.39 -9.39
N LEU A 166 13.80 9.61 -9.41
CA LEU A 166 14.06 10.53 -10.51
C LEU A 166 15.55 10.87 -10.59
N GLN A 167 16.10 10.75 -11.79
CA GLN A 167 17.42 11.23 -12.13
C GLN A 167 17.32 12.37 -13.14
N ASP A 168 18.26 13.31 -13.06
CA ASP A 168 18.43 14.35 -14.06
C ASP A 168 18.92 13.79 -15.39
N CYS A 169 19.06 14.66 -16.38
CA CYS A 169 19.52 14.31 -17.73
C CYS A 169 20.96 13.73 -17.77
N GLN A 170 21.73 13.85 -16.69
CA GLN A 170 23.07 13.31 -16.56
C GLN A 170 23.11 12.04 -15.71
N GLY A 171 21.95 11.51 -15.30
CA GLY A 171 21.84 10.33 -14.45
C GLY A 171 22.13 10.59 -12.98
N ARG A 172 22.19 11.85 -12.54
CA ARG A 172 22.38 12.19 -11.13
C ARG A 172 21.04 12.18 -10.44
N SER A 173 20.96 11.56 -9.26
CA SER A 173 19.76 11.64 -8.44
C SER A 173 19.40 13.11 -8.19
N SER A 174 18.23 13.54 -8.66
CA SER A 174 17.76 14.90 -8.45
C SER A 174 16.47 14.84 -7.65
N LEU A 175 16.41 15.56 -6.54
CA LEU A 175 15.15 15.92 -5.94
C LEU A 175 14.60 17.06 -6.80
N LEU A 176 13.65 16.76 -7.70
CA LEU A 176 13.01 17.76 -8.58
C LEU A 176 12.64 19.02 -7.80
N TRP A 177 12.14 18.84 -6.58
CA TRP A 177 11.74 19.91 -5.68
C TRP A 177 12.85 20.89 -5.31
N ASP A 178 14.11 20.44 -5.29
CA ASP A 178 15.28 21.28 -5.02
C ASP A 178 15.68 22.09 -6.27
N SER A 179 15.29 21.65 -7.47
CA SER A 179 15.56 22.37 -8.72
C SER A 179 14.45 23.37 -9.10
N LEU A 180 13.26 23.25 -8.52
CA LEU A 180 12.14 24.19 -8.69
C LEU A 180 12.36 25.50 -7.92
N SER A 181 13.31 26.31 -8.40
CA SER A 181 13.66 27.61 -7.81
C SER A 181 12.99 28.80 -8.52
N SER A 182 12.51 28.62 -9.75
CA SER A 182 11.85 29.69 -10.53
C SER A 182 10.34 29.52 -10.54
N ILE A 183 9.63 30.63 -10.35
CA ILE A 183 8.15 30.69 -10.44
C ILE A 183 7.64 30.44 -11.87
N GLU A 184 8.49 30.58 -12.89
CA GLU A 184 8.10 30.59 -14.31
C GLU A 184 7.92 29.20 -14.93
N VAL A 185 8.32 28.14 -14.23
CA VAL A 185 8.35 26.78 -14.76
C VAL A 185 7.47 25.86 -13.93
N ALA A 186 6.61 25.11 -14.62
CA ALA A 186 5.85 24.00 -14.06
C ALA A 186 6.20 22.69 -14.76
N TYR A 187 6.04 21.57 -14.04
CA TYR A 187 6.28 20.22 -14.56
C TYR A 187 5.00 19.40 -14.50
N TYR A 188 4.68 18.66 -15.56
CA TYR A 188 3.72 17.56 -15.53
C TYR A 188 4.21 16.48 -14.57
N VAL A 189 3.32 16.01 -13.71
CA VAL A 189 3.56 14.89 -12.80
C VAL A 189 2.38 13.93 -12.85
N ALA A 190 2.64 12.67 -12.53
CA ALA A 190 1.64 11.62 -12.46
C ALA A 190 1.50 11.15 -11.01
N VAL A 191 0.32 11.34 -10.42
CA VAL A 191 -0.03 10.73 -9.13
C VAL A 191 -0.69 9.38 -9.42
N VAL A 192 -0.10 8.33 -8.88
CA VAL A 192 -0.48 6.95 -9.19
C VAL A 192 -1.29 6.37 -8.03
N SER A 193 -2.50 5.86 -8.29
CA SER A 193 -3.38 5.38 -7.23
C SER A 193 -4.29 4.22 -7.62
N GLU A 194 -4.43 3.24 -6.72
CA GLU A 194 -5.45 2.18 -6.82
C GLU A 194 -6.82 2.57 -6.26
N ALA A 195 -7.02 3.81 -5.78
CA ALA A 195 -8.27 4.18 -5.10
C ALA A 195 -9.52 3.95 -5.97
N PRO A 196 -9.53 4.32 -7.27
CA PRO A 196 -10.71 4.07 -8.10
C PRO A 196 -11.01 2.59 -8.30
N ARG A 197 -9.97 1.75 -8.43
CA ARG A 197 -10.15 0.31 -8.57
C ARG A 197 -10.67 -0.31 -7.28
N LEU A 198 -10.11 0.09 -6.14
CA LEU A 198 -10.55 -0.38 -4.82
C LEU A 198 -12.02 -0.02 -4.56
N LEU A 199 -12.42 1.23 -4.81
CA LEU A 199 -13.81 1.67 -4.67
C LEU A 199 -14.75 0.89 -5.60
N PHE A 200 -14.33 0.62 -6.84
CA PHE A 200 -15.09 -0.21 -7.76
C PHE A 200 -15.28 -1.64 -7.23
N GLU A 201 -14.24 -2.29 -6.72
CA GLU A 201 -14.32 -3.65 -6.16
C GLU A 201 -15.26 -3.70 -4.95
N ILE A 202 -15.17 -2.71 -4.05
CA ILE A 202 -16.05 -2.59 -2.87
C ILE A 202 -17.52 -2.46 -3.29
N LEU A 203 -17.81 -1.57 -4.23
CA LEU A 203 -19.18 -1.30 -4.68
C LEU A 203 -19.78 -2.43 -5.52
N SER A 204 -18.96 -3.09 -6.34
CA SER A 204 -19.43 -4.15 -7.25
C SER A 204 -19.64 -5.48 -6.55
N ARG A 205 -18.80 -5.83 -5.57
CA ARG A 205 -18.87 -7.12 -4.88
C ARG A 205 -19.81 -7.11 -3.68
N GLY A 206 -20.08 -5.94 -3.10
CA GLY A 206 -21.00 -5.79 -1.97
C GLY A 206 -20.53 -6.56 -0.73
N GLY A 207 -19.97 -5.86 0.25
CA GLY A 207 -19.51 -6.50 1.48
C GLY A 207 -19.18 -5.48 2.56
N SER A 208 -19.30 -5.92 3.82
CA SER A 208 -18.89 -5.08 4.95
C SER A 208 -17.37 -4.94 4.94
N LEU A 209 -16.86 -3.72 5.15
CA LEU A 209 -15.41 -3.49 5.23
C LEU A 209 -14.81 -3.94 6.57
N THR A 210 -15.67 -4.02 7.58
CA THR A 210 -15.27 -4.35 8.95
C THR A 210 -16.28 -5.31 9.56
N TYR A 211 -15.84 -6.14 10.50
CA TYR A 211 -16.74 -6.79 11.45
C TYR A 211 -16.46 -6.25 12.85
N SER A 212 -17.45 -6.31 13.73
CA SER A 212 -17.32 -5.84 15.10
C SER A 212 -17.50 -6.98 16.09
N ARG A 213 -16.59 -7.12 17.04
CA ARG A 213 -16.67 -8.07 18.15
C ARG A 213 -16.33 -7.35 19.44
N GLU A 214 -17.21 -7.44 20.43
CA GLU A 214 -17.01 -6.83 21.77
C GLU A 214 -16.73 -5.31 21.75
N GLY A 215 -17.08 -4.62 20.66
CA GLY A 215 -16.85 -3.19 20.48
C GLY A 215 -15.59 -2.84 19.68
N ASP A 216 -14.72 -3.81 19.41
CA ASP A 216 -13.57 -3.66 18.52
C ASP A 216 -13.99 -3.87 17.06
N TYR A 217 -13.47 -3.04 16.15
CA TYR A 217 -13.74 -3.12 14.72
C TYR A 217 -12.50 -3.58 13.97
N SER A 218 -12.60 -4.75 13.35
CA SER A 218 -11.52 -5.39 12.59
C SER A 218 -11.84 -5.40 11.11
N LEU A 219 -10.80 -5.36 10.28
CA LEU A 219 -10.89 -5.48 8.83
C LEU A 219 -11.46 -6.86 8.47
N SER A 220 -12.54 -6.88 7.68
CA SER A 220 -13.17 -8.14 7.25
C SER A 220 -12.34 -8.88 6.20
N ALA A 221 -12.58 -10.19 6.04
CA ALA A 221 -12.01 -10.99 4.96
C ALA A 221 -12.35 -10.40 3.58
N ALA A 222 -13.61 -10.00 3.38
CA ALA A 222 -14.05 -9.36 2.14
C ALA A 222 -13.24 -8.08 1.83
N ALA A 223 -12.95 -7.25 2.84
CA ALA A 223 -12.10 -6.07 2.64
C ALA A 223 -10.67 -6.44 2.25
N LYS A 224 -10.08 -7.47 2.89
CA LYS A 224 -8.76 -8.00 2.53
C LYS A 224 -8.74 -8.46 1.06
N ASP A 225 -9.77 -9.16 0.60
CA ASP A 225 -9.92 -9.61 -0.80
C ASP A 225 -10.04 -8.45 -1.80
N TYR A 226 -10.75 -7.39 -1.43
CA TYR A 226 -10.89 -6.20 -2.29
C TYR A 226 -9.56 -5.48 -2.46
N ILE A 227 -8.80 -5.30 -1.38
CA ILE A 227 -7.46 -4.70 -1.43
C ILE A 227 -6.54 -5.55 -2.28
N ASP A 228 -6.55 -6.86 -2.07
CA ASP A 228 -5.71 -7.80 -2.80
C ASP A 228 -5.96 -7.73 -4.32
N SER A 229 -7.24 -7.80 -4.71
CA SER A 229 -7.68 -7.68 -6.12
C SER A 229 -7.29 -6.34 -6.74
N ALA A 230 -7.45 -5.24 -6.00
CA ALA A 230 -7.09 -3.91 -6.48
C ALA A 230 -5.57 -3.76 -6.64
N SER A 231 -4.78 -4.28 -5.69
CA SER A 231 -3.31 -4.12 -5.65
C SER A 231 -2.54 -4.78 -6.81
N ASP A 232 -3.20 -5.64 -7.59
CA ASP A 232 -2.64 -6.34 -8.76
C ASP A 232 -3.09 -5.74 -10.10
N THR A 233 -3.92 -4.71 -10.08
CA THR A 233 -4.42 -4.04 -11.29
C THR A 233 -3.49 -2.88 -11.69
N TYR A 234 -3.58 -2.41 -12.94
CA TYR A 234 -2.89 -1.17 -13.32
C TYR A 234 -3.54 0.02 -12.59
N PRO A 235 -2.75 0.87 -11.90
CA PRO A 235 -3.28 1.99 -11.13
C PRO A 235 -3.91 3.07 -12.00
N PHE A 236 -4.87 3.79 -11.44
CA PHE A 236 -5.37 5.01 -12.06
C PHE A 236 -4.33 6.13 -11.99
N ILE A 237 -4.23 6.92 -13.07
CA ILE A 237 -3.26 8.01 -13.19
C ILE A 237 -3.98 9.35 -13.10
N TYR A 238 -3.69 10.10 -12.05
CA TYR A 238 -4.06 11.51 -11.96
C TYR A 238 -2.94 12.35 -12.55
N PHE A 239 -3.23 13.07 -13.62
CA PHE A 239 -2.32 14.10 -14.13
C PHE A 239 -2.39 15.33 -13.22
N ALA A 240 -1.22 15.83 -12.86
CA ALA A 240 -1.06 17.00 -12.02
C ALA A 240 0.11 17.84 -12.52
N THR A 241 0.29 19.00 -11.93
CA THR A 241 1.40 19.89 -12.23
C THR A 241 2.14 20.30 -10.96
N ALA A 242 3.46 20.09 -10.93
CA ALA A 242 4.34 20.55 -9.87
C ALA A 242 4.89 21.94 -10.21
N THR A 243 4.94 22.82 -9.21
CA THR A 243 5.44 24.20 -9.36
C THR A 243 6.45 24.54 -8.27
N ALA A 244 7.15 25.68 -8.41
CA ALA A 244 8.05 26.15 -7.37
C ALA A 244 7.32 26.50 -6.06
N LEU A 245 8.01 26.34 -4.93
CA LEU A 245 7.46 26.62 -3.60
C LEU A 245 6.93 28.07 -3.46
N THR A 246 7.52 29.02 -4.20
CA THR A 246 7.08 30.41 -4.24
C THR A 246 5.65 30.58 -4.80
N VAL A 247 5.21 29.69 -5.70
CA VAL A 247 3.81 29.64 -6.17
C VAL A 247 2.87 29.26 -5.02
N ALA A 248 3.25 28.24 -4.23
CA ALA A 248 2.47 27.82 -3.07
C ALA A 248 2.31 28.99 -2.09
N GLN A 249 3.41 29.66 -1.75
CA GLN A 249 3.44 30.78 -0.81
C GLN A 249 2.58 31.96 -1.29
N ALA A 250 2.63 32.29 -2.59
CA ALA A 250 1.79 33.33 -3.18
C ALA A 250 0.29 33.03 -3.05
N LEU A 251 -0.09 31.75 -2.99
CA LEU A 251 -1.46 31.29 -2.76
C LEU A 251 -1.78 31.01 -1.29
N ASN A 252 -0.90 31.40 -0.34
CA ASN A 252 -1.00 31.11 1.10
C ASN A 252 -0.99 29.61 1.44
N LEU A 253 -0.24 28.82 0.68
CA LEU A 253 -0.01 27.39 0.87
C LEU A 253 1.41 27.17 1.42
N LYS A 254 1.64 26.06 2.12
CA LYS A 254 2.82 25.93 3.02
C LYS A 254 3.96 25.04 2.51
N ASP A 255 3.69 24.14 1.57
CA ASP A 255 4.61 23.06 1.20
C ASP A 255 4.77 22.90 -0.32
N TYR A 256 5.64 21.97 -0.75
CA TYR A 256 5.94 21.69 -2.15
C TYR A 256 4.66 21.45 -2.97
N PRO A 257 4.34 22.36 -3.91
CA PRO A 257 3.05 22.37 -4.54
C PRO A 257 2.96 21.44 -5.75
N SER A 258 1.98 20.55 -5.72
CA SER A 258 1.39 19.97 -6.93
C SER A 258 -0.09 20.35 -7.03
N PHE A 259 -0.59 20.60 -8.23
CA PHE A 259 -1.99 20.96 -8.47
C PHE A 259 -2.65 20.01 -9.45
N THR A 260 -3.89 19.63 -9.17
CA THR A 260 -4.70 18.78 -10.03
C THR A 260 -6.17 19.19 -9.94
N PHE A 261 -7.07 18.38 -10.49
CA PHE A 261 -8.51 18.52 -10.34
C PHE A 261 -9.08 17.41 -9.48
N ASN A 262 -10.21 17.67 -8.82
CA ASN A 262 -10.95 16.63 -8.10
C ASN A 262 -11.71 15.67 -9.02
N ALA A 263 -11.49 15.74 -10.33
CA ALA A 263 -12.17 14.93 -11.33
C ALA A 263 -11.17 14.64 -12.48
N PRO A 264 -11.47 13.68 -13.38
CA PRO A 264 -10.58 13.39 -14.49
C PRO A 264 -10.30 14.59 -15.37
N THR A 265 -9.05 14.73 -15.81
CA THR A 265 -8.62 15.80 -16.71
C THR A 265 -8.88 15.43 -18.17
N ALA A 266 -8.94 16.44 -19.05
CA ALA A 266 -9.06 16.23 -20.49
C ALA A 266 -7.93 15.35 -21.06
N GLU A 267 -6.70 15.52 -20.55
CA GLU A 267 -5.53 14.73 -20.96
C GLU A 267 -5.70 13.25 -20.59
N ALA A 268 -6.22 12.97 -19.38
CA ALA A 268 -6.48 11.60 -18.94
C ALA A 268 -7.54 10.92 -19.83
N LEU A 269 -8.57 11.66 -20.23
CA LEU A 269 -9.64 11.19 -21.11
C LEU A 269 -9.14 10.92 -22.52
N SER A 270 -8.39 11.86 -23.11
CA SER A 270 -7.92 11.75 -24.50
C SER A 270 -6.91 10.62 -24.70
N GLU A 271 -6.09 10.34 -23.69
CA GLU A 271 -5.00 9.37 -23.77
C GLU A 271 -5.34 8.04 -23.13
N CYS A 272 -6.58 7.86 -22.64
CA CYS A 272 -6.88 6.78 -21.72
C CYS A 272 -6.42 5.40 -22.23
N ASN A 273 -6.74 5.07 -23.48
CA ASN A 273 -6.40 3.76 -24.07
C ASN A 273 -4.89 3.54 -24.27
N ASP A 274 -4.09 4.60 -24.27
CA ASP A 274 -2.64 4.54 -24.49
C ASP A 274 -1.86 4.32 -23.20
N ILE A 275 -2.35 4.89 -22.09
CA ILE A 275 -1.66 4.89 -20.78
C ILE A 275 -2.37 4.07 -19.71
N MET A 276 -3.62 3.67 -19.92
CA MET A 276 -4.42 2.91 -18.96
C MET A 276 -5.16 1.73 -19.66
N PRO A 277 -5.46 0.64 -18.94
CA PRO A 277 -6.24 -0.46 -19.50
C PRO A 277 -7.72 -0.06 -19.72
N PRO A 278 -8.44 -0.74 -20.64
CA PRO A 278 -9.85 -0.45 -20.92
C PRO A 278 -10.75 -0.44 -19.68
N GLY A 279 -10.47 -1.33 -18.72
CA GLY A 279 -11.21 -1.39 -17.45
C GLY A 279 -11.03 -0.14 -16.58
N ALA A 280 -9.85 0.48 -16.58
CA ALA A 280 -9.61 1.75 -15.89
C ALA A 280 -10.25 2.92 -16.64
N CYS A 281 -10.27 2.87 -17.98
CA CYS A 281 -10.96 3.86 -18.80
C CYS A 281 -12.47 3.89 -18.57
N ALA A 282 -13.09 2.73 -18.35
CA ALA A 282 -14.51 2.66 -18.04
C ALA A 282 -14.86 3.40 -16.72
N LEU A 283 -13.93 3.44 -15.74
CA LEU A 283 -14.14 4.14 -14.47
C LEU A 283 -14.24 5.67 -14.63
N LEU A 284 -13.67 6.23 -15.71
CA LEU A 284 -13.75 7.67 -16.00
C LEU A 284 -15.19 8.15 -16.20
N GLY A 285 -16.10 7.26 -16.60
CA GLY A 285 -17.53 7.56 -16.72
C GLY A 285 -18.29 7.58 -15.39
N VAL A 286 -17.64 7.21 -14.27
CA VAL A 286 -18.25 7.14 -12.94
C VAL A 286 -17.47 8.05 -11.99
N HIS A 287 -17.83 9.34 -12.00
CA HIS A 287 -17.09 10.41 -11.29
C HIS A 287 -16.77 10.08 -9.84
N ASP A 288 -17.70 9.51 -9.08
CA ASP A 288 -17.51 9.22 -7.65
C ASP A 288 -16.36 8.23 -7.38
N LEU A 289 -16.02 7.38 -8.35
CA LEU A 289 -14.90 6.43 -8.21
C LEU A 289 -13.55 7.10 -8.43
N VAL A 290 -13.52 8.14 -9.26
CA VAL A 290 -12.28 8.78 -9.72
C VAL A 290 -12.00 10.09 -9.00
N ASN A 291 -12.91 10.60 -8.16
CA ASN A 291 -12.65 11.78 -7.34
C ASN A 291 -11.48 11.53 -6.37
N PHE A 292 -10.62 12.54 -6.23
CA PHE A 292 -9.48 12.48 -5.31
C PHE A 292 -9.98 12.52 -3.86
N ASN A 293 -9.45 11.67 -3.00
CA ASN A 293 -9.92 11.48 -1.63
C ASN A 293 -8.80 10.99 -0.70
N ASP A 294 -9.13 10.74 0.58
CA ASP A 294 -8.15 10.36 1.60
C ASP A 294 -7.45 9.01 1.36
N ILE A 295 -8.00 8.13 0.51
CA ILE A 295 -7.27 6.92 0.08
C ILE A 295 -5.99 7.33 -0.63
N ASN A 296 -6.00 8.42 -1.41
CA ASN A 296 -4.84 8.90 -2.17
C ASN A 296 -3.70 9.46 -1.29
N ILE A 297 -3.88 9.60 0.03
CA ILE A 297 -2.78 9.96 0.93
C ILE A 297 -1.74 8.83 0.93
N GLY A 298 -0.49 9.21 0.72
CA GLY A 298 0.66 8.35 0.49
C GLY A 298 0.86 7.94 -0.97
N ALA A 299 -0.02 8.36 -1.90
CA ALA A 299 0.12 8.00 -3.30
C ALA A 299 1.47 8.50 -3.86
N PRO A 300 2.24 7.64 -4.54
CA PRO A 300 3.51 8.03 -5.13
C PRO A 300 3.28 8.96 -6.33
N VAL A 301 4.11 9.98 -6.41
CA VAL A 301 4.12 10.99 -7.45
C VAL A 301 5.36 10.77 -8.31
N PHE A 302 5.17 10.62 -9.62
CA PHE A 302 6.25 10.39 -10.58
C PHE A 302 6.36 11.55 -11.57
N SER A 303 7.56 11.74 -12.11
CA SER A 303 7.81 12.70 -13.18
C SER A 303 9.01 12.30 -14.04
N VAL A 304 9.35 13.20 -14.96
CA VAL A 304 10.46 13.17 -15.91
C VAL A 304 10.94 14.60 -16.12
N ILE A 305 12.21 14.74 -16.52
CA ILE A 305 12.81 16.01 -16.93
C ILE A 305 13.03 15.97 -18.45
N SER A 306 12.68 17.04 -19.15
CA SER A 306 13.00 17.20 -20.57
C SER A 306 14.46 17.64 -20.74
N CYS A 307 15.17 16.98 -21.64
CA CYS A 307 16.61 17.10 -21.86
C CYS A 307 16.92 17.54 -23.30
N GLY A 308 16.25 18.60 -23.78
CA GLY A 308 16.43 19.12 -25.14
C GLY A 308 15.70 18.28 -26.19
N ASP A 309 16.30 17.18 -26.66
CA ASP A 309 15.67 16.24 -27.61
C ASP A 309 15.38 14.86 -26.99
N SER A 310 15.68 14.70 -25.69
CA SER A 310 15.49 13.45 -24.96
C SER A 310 14.75 13.65 -23.64
N CYS A 311 14.42 12.55 -22.96
CA CYS A 311 13.75 12.55 -21.68
C CYS A 311 14.66 11.87 -20.64
N SER A 312 14.66 12.39 -19.41
CA SER A 312 15.27 11.67 -18.29
C SER A 312 14.46 10.41 -17.95
N GLN A 313 14.98 9.61 -17.01
CA GLN A 313 14.27 8.45 -16.50
C GLN A 313 12.94 8.86 -15.82
N PHE A 314 11.86 8.14 -16.11
CA PHE A 314 10.63 8.23 -15.34
C PHE A 314 10.86 7.73 -13.91
N GLY A 315 10.67 8.61 -12.93
CA GLY A 315 11.07 8.34 -11.55
C GLY A 315 10.21 9.01 -10.50
N LEU A 316 10.24 8.43 -9.30
CA LEU A 316 9.54 8.89 -8.11
C LEU A 316 10.12 10.24 -7.68
N ILE A 317 9.24 11.20 -7.46
CA ILE A 317 9.56 12.54 -6.99
C ILE A 317 8.93 12.87 -5.65
N GLY A 318 7.99 12.06 -5.15
CA GLY A 318 7.44 12.26 -3.80
C GLY A 318 6.20 11.45 -3.51
N PHE A 319 5.55 11.80 -2.39
CA PHE A 319 4.32 11.19 -1.90
C PHE A 319 3.32 12.29 -1.55
N VAL A 320 2.05 12.08 -1.88
CA VAL A 320 0.98 12.98 -1.43
C VAL A 320 0.83 12.84 0.09
N SER A 321 1.10 13.89 0.86
CA SER A 321 0.90 13.89 2.32
C SER A 321 -0.48 14.45 2.72
N GLY A 322 -1.09 15.24 1.85
CA GLY A 322 -2.40 15.82 2.05
C GLY A 322 -2.87 16.59 0.82
N TYR A 323 -4.13 17.03 0.84
CA TYR A 323 -4.70 17.84 -0.23
C TYR A 323 -5.72 18.82 0.32
N SER A 324 -5.99 19.88 -0.43
CA SER A 324 -7.03 20.86 -0.11
C SER A 324 -7.62 21.45 -1.37
N ALA A 325 -8.91 21.78 -1.32
CA ALA A 325 -9.57 22.52 -2.37
C ALA A 325 -9.00 23.95 -2.44
N VAL A 326 -8.69 24.41 -3.66
CA VAL A 326 -8.27 25.80 -3.91
C VAL A 326 -9.35 26.51 -4.70
N SER A 327 -9.65 27.77 -4.38
CA SER A 327 -10.60 28.55 -5.17
C SER A 327 -9.86 29.40 -6.19
N LEU A 328 -9.99 29.05 -7.47
CA LEU A 328 -9.47 29.84 -8.60
C LEU A 328 -10.66 30.32 -9.44
N LYS A 329 -10.80 31.64 -9.57
CA LYS A 329 -12.02 32.33 -10.08
C LYS A 329 -12.44 31.94 -11.51
N GLU A 330 -11.57 31.26 -12.26
CA GLU A 330 -11.76 30.98 -13.69
C GLU A 330 -12.07 29.51 -13.99
N LEU A 331 -12.03 28.62 -13.00
CA LEU A 331 -12.20 27.18 -13.21
C LEU A 331 -13.58 26.70 -12.77
N LYS A 332 -14.30 26.03 -13.68
CA LYS A 332 -15.60 25.41 -13.40
C LYS A 332 -15.49 24.10 -12.61
N VAL A 333 -14.33 23.46 -12.63
CA VAL A 333 -14.02 22.23 -11.89
C VAL A 333 -13.13 22.58 -10.71
N GLN A 334 -13.42 21.99 -9.54
CA GLN A 334 -12.68 22.24 -8.31
C GLN A 334 -11.20 21.83 -8.46
N PRO A 335 -10.25 22.78 -8.46
CA PRO A 335 -8.84 22.45 -8.42
C PRO A 335 -8.45 22.04 -7.00
N LEU A 336 -7.45 21.17 -6.92
CA LEU A 336 -6.87 20.67 -5.69
C LEU A 336 -5.41 21.07 -5.64
N TYR A 337 -4.99 21.56 -4.48
CA TYR A 337 -3.60 21.61 -4.07
C TYR A 337 -3.26 20.30 -3.37
N LEU A 338 -2.17 19.67 -3.79
CA LEU A 338 -1.58 18.48 -3.21
C LEU A 338 -0.27 18.89 -2.53
N ASN A 339 -0.16 18.56 -1.25
CA ASN A 339 1.09 18.64 -0.52
C ASN A 339 1.93 17.40 -0.87
N VAL A 340 3.16 17.61 -1.36
CA VAL A 340 4.04 16.51 -1.77
C VAL A 340 5.31 16.50 -0.94
N ILE A 341 5.60 15.37 -0.32
CA ILE A 341 6.85 15.16 0.42
C ILE A 341 7.85 14.41 -0.48
N PRO A 342 9.07 14.94 -0.71
CA PRO A 342 10.09 14.26 -1.51
C PRO A 342 10.47 12.89 -0.94
N PRO A 343 10.94 11.93 -1.76
CA PRO A 343 11.30 10.60 -1.29
C PRO A 343 12.69 10.58 -0.61
N PRO A 344 13.07 9.45 0.01
CA PRO A 344 14.48 9.21 0.35
C PRO A 344 15.39 9.38 -0.87
N SER A 345 16.61 9.89 -0.65
CA SER A 345 17.62 10.09 -1.71
C SER A 345 18.10 8.78 -2.35
N SER A 346 17.99 7.68 -1.62
CA SER A 346 18.17 6.30 -2.06
C SER A 346 17.35 5.36 -1.18
N PHE A 347 17.23 4.09 -1.56
CA PHE A 347 16.62 3.06 -0.70
C PHE A 347 17.68 2.27 0.07
N THR A 348 18.61 2.96 0.69
CA THR A 348 19.51 2.38 1.72
C THR A 348 18.91 2.63 3.10
N SER A 349 19.31 1.83 4.09
CA SER A 349 18.86 2.00 5.48
C SER A 349 19.22 3.39 6.03
N ALA A 350 20.41 3.90 5.67
CA ALA A 350 20.87 5.23 6.05
C ALA A 350 20.01 6.35 5.44
N ALA A 351 19.71 6.27 4.13
CA ALA A 351 18.91 7.30 3.45
C ALA A 351 17.45 7.32 3.93
N ILE A 352 16.88 6.18 4.32
CA ILE A 352 15.54 6.12 4.95
C ILE A 352 15.57 6.83 6.32
N LYS A 353 16.61 6.60 7.14
CA LYS A 353 16.77 7.30 8.43
C LYS A 353 16.97 8.81 8.26
N GLU A 354 17.76 9.23 7.27
CA GLU A 354 17.94 10.64 6.93
C GLU A 354 16.63 11.28 6.48
N TRP A 355 15.87 10.58 5.61
CA TRP A 355 14.54 11.03 5.21
C TRP A 355 13.59 11.15 6.39
N ALA A 356 13.59 10.19 7.32
CA ALA A 356 12.81 10.27 8.57
C ALA A 356 13.19 11.51 9.40
N GLY A 357 14.46 11.91 9.42
CA GLY A 357 14.92 13.17 10.02
C GLY A 357 14.34 14.40 9.33
N ARG A 358 14.39 14.45 8.00
CA ARG A 358 13.86 15.58 7.21
C ARG A 358 12.35 15.78 7.41
N VAL A 359 11.59 14.69 7.55
CA VAL A 359 10.14 14.75 7.75
C VAL A 359 9.72 14.74 9.23
N GLY A 360 10.67 14.77 10.16
CA GLY A 360 10.40 14.95 11.60
C GLY A 360 9.91 13.71 12.36
N ILE A 361 10.20 12.49 11.88
CA ILE A 361 9.72 11.22 12.46
C ILE A 361 10.86 10.28 12.91
N THR A 362 12.06 10.81 13.16
CA THR A 362 13.22 10.00 13.59
C THR A 362 12.93 9.18 14.84
N ASP A 363 12.29 9.78 15.84
CA ASP A 363 11.91 9.10 17.09
C ASP A 363 10.91 7.96 16.85
N LEU A 364 9.96 8.15 15.93
CA LEU A 364 8.96 7.12 15.59
C LEU A 364 9.62 5.95 14.86
N LEU A 365 10.47 6.24 13.87
CA LEU A 365 11.22 5.20 13.15
C LEU A 365 12.15 4.45 14.11
N GLN A 366 12.85 5.13 15.01
CA GLN A 366 13.75 4.48 15.96
C GLN A 366 13.00 3.51 16.88
N LYS A 367 11.84 3.91 17.42
CA LYS A 367 10.96 3.01 18.21
C LYS A 367 10.55 1.77 17.41
N LEU A 368 10.20 1.94 16.14
CA LEU A 368 9.82 0.83 15.26
C LEU A 368 10.99 -0.12 14.96
N LEU A 369 12.20 0.41 14.79
CA LEU A 369 13.39 -0.42 14.57
C LEU A 369 13.74 -1.24 15.81
N GLU A 370 13.69 -0.62 17.00
CA GLU A 370 13.89 -1.32 18.29
C GLU A 370 12.82 -2.39 18.52
N ALA A 371 11.56 -2.08 18.22
CA ALA A 371 10.47 -3.05 18.24
C ALA A 371 10.73 -4.22 17.28
N GLY A 372 11.22 -3.95 16.08
CA GLY A 372 11.62 -4.95 15.10
C GLY A 372 12.73 -5.88 15.58
N GLU A 373 13.72 -5.35 16.31
CA GLU A 373 14.77 -6.16 16.94
C GLU A 373 14.20 -7.08 18.04
N LYS A 374 13.32 -6.57 18.90
CA LYS A 374 12.62 -7.37 19.92
C LYS A 374 11.80 -8.49 19.27
N PHE A 375 11.02 -8.16 18.24
CA PHE A 375 10.24 -9.11 17.44
C PHE A 375 11.12 -10.24 16.89
N ARG A 376 12.21 -9.92 16.19
CA ARG A 376 13.13 -10.95 15.63
C ARG A 376 13.76 -11.81 16.71
N LYS A 377 14.15 -11.20 17.82
CA LYS A 377 14.72 -11.91 18.98
C LYS A 377 13.70 -12.86 19.60
N ALA A 378 12.43 -12.45 19.72
CA ALA A 378 11.34 -13.28 20.24
C ALA A 378 11.03 -14.45 19.29
N VAL A 379 10.93 -14.22 17.98
CA VAL A 379 10.74 -15.29 16.99
C VAL A 379 11.85 -16.33 17.10
N SER A 380 13.11 -15.89 17.20
CA SER A 380 14.25 -16.80 17.35
C SER A 380 14.19 -17.60 18.65
N ALA A 381 13.82 -16.97 19.78
CA ALA A 381 13.73 -17.63 21.07
C ALA A 381 12.60 -18.67 21.09
N LEU A 382 11.40 -18.28 20.66
CA LEU A 382 10.22 -19.15 20.63
C LEU A 382 10.36 -20.32 19.64
N SER A 383 11.06 -20.11 18.52
CA SER A 383 11.28 -21.16 17.51
C SER A 383 12.14 -22.33 18.01
N THR A 384 12.73 -22.23 19.21
CA THR A 384 13.40 -23.36 19.87
C THR A 384 12.42 -24.39 20.43
N THR A 385 11.18 -23.98 20.70
CA THR A 385 10.14 -24.79 21.37
C THR A 385 8.90 -24.97 20.51
N PHE A 386 8.54 -23.95 19.72
CA PHE A 386 7.37 -23.95 18.85
C PHE A 386 7.79 -23.99 17.38
N PRO A 387 6.95 -24.56 16.49
CA PRO A 387 7.09 -24.35 15.05
C PRO A 387 7.24 -22.87 14.70
N TRP A 388 8.08 -22.55 13.73
CA TRP A 388 8.44 -21.18 13.38
C TRP A 388 7.22 -20.29 13.04
N PHE A 389 6.17 -20.84 12.42
CA PHE A 389 4.96 -20.07 12.10
C PHE A 389 4.17 -19.68 13.37
N ILE A 390 4.10 -20.55 14.39
CA ILE A 390 3.49 -20.25 15.69
C ILE A 390 4.32 -19.19 16.42
N ALA A 391 5.65 -19.36 16.44
CA ALA A 391 6.56 -18.38 17.03
C ALA A 391 6.41 -17.00 16.37
N THR A 392 6.26 -16.97 15.04
CA THR A 392 6.03 -15.76 14.25
C THR A 392 4.67 -15.13 14.58
N ALA A 393 3.58 -15.88 14.47
CA ALA A 393 2.23 -15.38 14.78
C ALA A 393 2.16 -14.83 16.20
N ALA A 394 2.62 -15.60 17.19
CA ALA A 394 2.65 -15.15 18.58
C ALA A 394 3.48 -13.87 18.77
N SER A 395 4.61 -13.73 18.07
CA SER A 395 5.41 -12.51 18.11
C SER A 395 4.74 -11.32 17.40
N LEU A 396 3.94 -11.55 16.35
CA LEU A 396 3.14 -10.51 15.68
C LEU A 396 1.96 -10.03 16.53
N TYR A 397 1.52 -10.82 17.51
CA TYR A 397 0.43 -10.46 18.42
C TYR A 397 0.82 -9.33 19.40
N VAL A 398 2.12 -9.14 19.65
CA VAL A 398 2.63 -8.23 20.69
C VAL A 398 2.88 -6.82 20.13
N ALA A 399 2.58 -5.79 20.93
CA ALA A 399 2.93 -4.40 20.66
C ALA A 399 4.32 -4.04 21.19
N TRP A 400 5.37 -4.54 20.52
CA TRP A 400 6.78 -4.38 20.93
C TRP A 400 7.26 -2.94 21.12
N VAL A 401 6.53 -1.96 20.57
CA VAL A 401 6.82 -0.52 20.73
C VAL A 401 6.52 0.01 22.13
N GLU A 402 5.65 -0.66 22.89
CA GLU A 402 5.20 -0.20 24.23
C GLU A 402 5.73 -1.07 25.37
N VAL A 403 6.06 -2.33 25.10
CA VAL A 403 6.49 -3.29 26.13
C VAL A 403 8.01 -3.50 26.16
N SER A 404 8.53 -3.89 27.33
CA SER A 404 9.90 -4.42 27.42
C SER A 404 10.04 -5.74 26.65
N TYR A 405 11.27 -6.17 26.39
CA TYR A 405 11.51 -7.46 25.73
C TYR A 405 10.98 -8.62 26.57
N GLU A 406 11.18 -8.58 27.89
CA GLU A 406 10.80 -9.63 28.83
C GLU A 406 9.28 -9.75 28.97
N GLU A 407 8.56 -8.63 29.11
CA GLU A 407 7.10 -8.62 29.16
C GLU A 407 6.51 -9.10 27.84
N GLY A 408 7.00 -8.58 26.71
CA GLY A 408 6.51 -8.98 25.39
C GLY A 408 6.83 -10.43 25.06
N LEU A 409 8.00 -10.96 25.47
CA LEU A 409 8.32 -12.37 25.30
C LEU A 409 7.37 -13.26 26.08
N LYS A 410 7.04 -12.88 27.33
CA LYS A 410 6.07 -13.62 28.14
C LYS A 410 4.68 -13.65 27.49
N GLU A 411 4.20 -12.50 27.00
CA GLU A 411 2.93 -12.41 26.25
C GLU A 411 2.95 -13.30 25.00
N ALA A 412 4.05 -13.25 24.22
CA ALA A 412 4.20 -14.10 23.05
C ALA A 412 4.31 -15.60 23.40
N GLU A 413 4.93 -15.97 24.52
CA GLU A 413 4.98 -17.37 24.99
C GLU A 413 3.59 -17.90 25.37
N GLU A 414 2.79 -17.09 26.08
CA GLU A 414 1.40 -17.42 26.42
C GLU A 414 0.58 -17.61 25.14
N ARG A 415 0.67 -16.66 24.20
CA ARG A 415 -0.03 -16.77 22.92
C ARG A 415 0.45 -17.95 22.07
N ALA A 416 1.74 -18.28 22.08
CA ALA A 416 2.27 -19.42 21.34
C ALA A 416 1.70 -20.76 21.83
N LYS A 417 1.47 -20.90 23.14
CA LYS A 417 0.82 -22.10 23.72
C LYS A 417 -0.62 -22.22 23.24
N GLU A 418 -1.39 -21.13 23.33
CA GLU A 418 -2.78 -21.08 22.84
C GLU A 418 -2.86 -21.40 21.34
N LEU A 419 -2.03 -20.75 20.52
CA LEU A 419 -2.02 -20.97 19.07
C LEU A 419 -1.64 -22.41 18.72
N LYS A 420 -0.77 -23.06 19.48
CA LYS A 420 -0.45 -24.47 19.29
C LYS A 420 -1.67 -25.37 19.54
N GLU A 421 -2.39 -25.14 20.63
CA GLU A 421 -3.61 -25.90 20.95
C GLU A 421 -4.69 -25.69 19.88
N ILE A 422 -4.89 -24.44 19.45
CA ILE A 422 -5.83 -24.11 18.37
C ILE A 422 -5.42 -24.79 17.06
N TYR A 423 -4.13 -24.72 16.68
CA TYR A 423 -3.59 -25.37 15.48
C TYR A 423 -3.88 -26.87 15.48
N GLU A 424 -3.52 -27.56 16.56
CA GLU A 424 -3.72 -29.01 16.68
C GLU A 424 -5.20 -29.37 16.59
N LYS A 425 -6.08 -28.57 17.21
CA LYS A 425 -7.53 -28.78 17.16
C LYS A 425 -8.08 -28.60 15.74
N VAL A 426 -7.78 -27.48 15.07
CA VAL A 426 -8.27 -27.20 13.71
C VAL A 426 -7.75 -28.24 12.71
N VAL A 427 -6.46 -28.59 12.77
CA VAL A 427 -5.90 -29.61 11.88
C VAL A 427 -6.57 -30.97 12.10
N ASN A 428 -6.79 -31.39 13.35
CA ASN A 428 -7.43 -32.66 13.65
C ASN A 428 -8.90 -32.71 13.19
N GLU A 429 -9.64 -31.61 13.36
CA GLU A 429 -11.04 -31.51 12.96
C GLU A 429 -11.18 -31.51 11.43
N LEU A 430 -10.40 -30.68 10.75
CA LEU A 430 -10.54 -30.48 9.30
C LEU A 430 -9.88 -31.61 8.50
N ALA A 431 -8.72 -32.14 8.91
CA ALA A 431 -8.05 -33.22 8.17
C ALA A 431 -8.73 -34.58 8.34
N GLY A 432 -9.55 -34.75 9.39
CA GLY A 432 -10.22 -36.01 9.72
C GLY A 432 -9.26 -37.11 10.19
N LYS A 433 -9.84 -38.27 10.55
CA LYS A 433 -9.09 -39.40 11.13
C LYS A 433 -8.11 -40.01 10.12
N GLN A 434 -6.90 -40.29 10.60
CA GLN A 434 -5.88 -40.99 9.83
C GLN A 434 -6.35 -42.41 9.46
N PRO A 435 -6.40 -42.77 8.15
CA PRO A 435 -6.69 -44.14 7.74
C PRO A 435 -5.48 -45.07 8.01
N PRO A 436 -5.70 -46.39 8.11
CA PRO A 436 -4.61 -47.35 8.32
C PRO A 436 -3.53 -47.24 7.24
N MET A 437 -2.25 -47.27 7.63
CA MET A 437 -1.12 -47.22 6.67
C MET A 437 -1.11 -48.40 5.69
N THR A 438 -1.80 -49.50 6.03
CA THR A 438 -2.00 -50.66 5.17
C THR A 438 -2.84 -50.32 3.93
N GLU A 439 -3.73 -49.33 4.02
CA GLU A 439 -4.51 -48.79 2.90
C GLU A 439 -3.77 -47.66 2.19
N LYS A 440 -2.70 -48.01 1.47
CA LYS A 440 -1.79 -47.02 0.83
C LYS A 440 -2.49 -45.93 0.03
N ARG A 441 -3.59 -46.24 -0.67
CA ARG A 441 -4.35 -45.27 -1.48
C ARG A 441 -5.11 -44.27 -0.59
N SER A 442 -5.86 -44.76 0.39
CA SER A 442 -6.59 -43.95 1.37
C SER A 442 -5.62 -43.06 2.16
N TYR A 443 -4.53 -43.65 2.67
CA TYR A 443 -3.48 -42.93 3.39
C TYR A 443 -2.82 -41.83 2.56
N LYS A 444 -2.47 -42.11 1.29
CA LYS A 444 -1.88 -41.09 0.41
C LYS A 444 -2.83 -39.94 0.12
N LYS A 445 -4.13 -40.23 -0.06
CA LYS A 445 -5.16 -39.19 -0.27
C LYS A 445 -5.33 -38.32 0.97
N TRP A 446 -5.49 -38.94 2.14
CA TRP A 446 -5.57 -38.25 3.43
C TRP A 446 -4.33 -37.40 3.70
N TYR A 447 -3.12 -37.95 3.52
CA TYR A 447 -1.88 -37.20 3.79
C TYR A 447 -1.75 -35.96 2.89
N LYS A 448 -2.12 -36.06 1.62
CA LYS A 448 -2.14 -34.92 0.70
C LYS A 448 -3.13 -33.85 1.18
N TYR A 449 -4.34 -34.26 1.60
CA TYR A 449 -5.35 -33.34 2.11
C TYR A 449 -4.92 -32.69 3.44
N LYS A 450 -4.43 -33.47 4.41
CA LYS A 450 -3.87 -32.97 5.67
C LYS A 450 -2.77 -31.93 5.45
N THR A 451 -1.87 -32.18 4.49
CA THR A 451 -0.80 -31.22 4.16
C THR A 451 -1.36 -29.87 3.68
N VAL A 452 -2.49 -29.87 2.98
CA VAL A 452 -3.17 -28.65 2.53
C VAL A 452 -3.82 -27.95 3.71
N VAL A 453 -4.55 -28.69 4.56
CA VAL A 453 -5.12 -28.17 5.81
C VAL A 453 -4.03 -27.50 6.65
N GLU A 454 -2.94 -28.20 6.93
CA GLU A 454 -1.83 -27.67 7.73
C GLU A 454 -1.26 -26.38 7.16
N LYS A 455 -1.09 -26.29 5.83
CA LYS A 455 -0.60 -25.05 5.20
C LYS A 455 -1.60 -23.90 5.30
N CYS A 456 -2.88 -24.17 5.04
CA CYS A 456 -3.93 -23.17 5.20
C CYS A 456 -4.00 -22.64 6.63
N VAL A 457 -3.99 -23.51 7.64
CA VAL A 457 -3.99 -23.09 9.05
C VAL A 457 -2.74 -22.25 9.37
N GLN A 458 -1.55 -22.67 8.90
CA GLN A 458 -0.30 -21.94 9.12
C GLN A 458 -0.34 -20.52 8.53
N GLU A 459 -0.94 -20.40 7.34
CA GLU A 459 -1.08 -19.13 6.64
C GLU A 459 -2.06 -18.20 7.36
N VAL A 460 -3.29 -18.66 7.61
CA VAL A 460 -4.32 -17.87 8.30
C VAL A 460 -3.86 -17.44 9.70
N MET A 461 -3.14 -18.31 10.43
CA MET A 461 -2.66 -18.02 11.77
C MET A 461 -1.62 -16.89 11.82
N VAL A 462 -0.74 -16.80 10.82
CA VAL A 462 0.22 -15.69 10.74
C VAL A 462 -0.46 -14.41 10.26
N ASP A 463 -1.52 -14.55 9.45
CA ASP A 463 -2.31 -13.45 8.91
C ASP A 463 -3.22 -12.79 9.94
N ASP A 464 -3.75 -13.59 10.86
CA ASP A 464 -4.54 -13.15 11.99
C ASP A 464 -4.07 -13.83 13.29
N PRO A 465 -2.98 -13.33 13.89
CA PRO A 465 -2.46 -13.87 15.14
C PRO A 465 -3.43 -13.80 16.32
N GLY A 466 -4.49 -12.99 16.21
CA GLY A 466 -5.53 -12.82 17.22
C GLY A 466 -6.73 -13.75 17.05
N ALA A 467 -6.81 -14.51 15.95
CA ALA A 467 -7.96 -15.33 15.63
C ALA A 467 -8.31 -16.33 16.74
N THR A 468 -9.62 -16.50 16.98
CA THR A 468 -10.14 -17.59 17.83
C THR A 468 -10.17 -18.92 17.07
N TYR A 469 -10.54 -19.98 17.78
CA TYR A 469 -10.72 -21.29 17.17
C TYR A 469 -11.69 -21.26 15.99
N GLU A 470 -12.85 -20.65 16.18
CA GLU A 470 -13.93 -20.58 15.18
C GLU A 470 -13.47 -19.78 13.95
N GLU A 471 -12.88 -18.61 14.16
CA GLU A 471 -12.38 -17.75 13.09
C GLU A 471 -11.28 -18.46 12.28
N LEU A 472 -10.35 -19.14 12.96
CA LEU A 472 -9.29 -19.88 12.29
C LEU A 472 -9.84 -21.08 11.51
N ALA A 473 -10.84 -21.79 12.05
CA ALA A 473 -11.47 -22.92 11.37
C ALA A 473 -12.20 -22.46 10.10
N ASP A 474 -13.04 -21.43 10.18
CA ASP A 474 -13.83 -20.92 9.06
C ASP A 474 -12.93 -20.41 7.92
N GLU A 475 -11.91 -19.59 8.24
CA GLU A 475 -10.96 -19.08 7.25
C GLU A 475 -10.09 -20.20 6.65
N THR A 476 -9.76 -21.22 7.45
CA THR A 476 -9.03 -22.39 6.94
C THR A 476 -9.90 -23.21 5.98
N GLU A 477 -11.18 -23.41 6.27
CA GLU A 477 -12.11 -24.09 5.37
C GLU A 477 -12.20 -23.38 4.03
N LEU A 478 -12.36 -22.05 4.04
CA LEU A 478 -12.33 -21.23 2.83
C LEU A 478 -11.03 -21.45 2.04
N CYS A 479 -9.87 -21.39 2.70
CA CYS A 479 -8.58 -21.65 2.06
C CYS A 479 -8.51 -23.05 1.41
N ILE A 480 -9.05 -24.07 2.07
CA ILE A 480 -9.08 -25.44 1.54
C ILE A 480 -9.97 -25.53 0.30
N GLU A 481 -11.14 -24.90 0.29
CA GLU A 481 -12.05 -24.89 -0.86
C GLU A 481 -11.38 -24.30 -2.11
N TYR A 482 -10.62 -23.22 -1.95
CA TYR A 482 -9.87 -22.59 -3.03
C TYR A 482 -8.68 -23.41 -3.54
N SER A 483 -8.18 -24.37 -2.76
CA SER A 483 -7.04 -25.22 -3.16
C SER A 483 -7.40 -26.30 -4.20
N HIS A 484 -8.68 -26.47 -4.53
CA HIS A 484 -9.22 -27.48 -5.46
C HIS A 484 -8.80 -28.93 -5.15
N VAL A 485 -8.49 -29.25 -3.89
CA VAL A 485 -8.18 -30.62 -3.47
C VAL A 485 -9.48 -31.32 -3.03
N GLU A 486 -9.74 -32.52 -3.55
CA GLU A 486 -10.89 -33.33 -3.13
C GLU A 486 -10.88 -33.52 -1.61
N ALA A 487 -11.96 -33.09 -0.96
CA ALA A 487 -12.17 -33.26 0.48
C ALA A 487 -12.05 -34.73 0.87
N TYR A 488 -11.40 -34.97 2.01
CA TYR A 488 -11.38 -36.30 2.62
C TYR A 488 -12.60 -36.44 3.56
N PRO A 489 -13.32 -37.57 3.57
CA PRO A 489 -14.52 -37.73 4.39
C PRO A 489 -14.23 -37.54 5.89
N ARG A 490 -15.01 -36.67 6.54
CA ARG A 490 -15.04 -36.51 8.00
C ARG A 490 -15.97 -37.58 8.58
N PHE A 491 -15.43 -38.65 9.17
CA PHE A 491 -16.21 -39.72 9.82
C PHE A 491 -15.93 -39.80 11.32
#